data_AF-A0A2G9MC87-F1
#
_entry.id   AF-A0A2G9MC87-F1
#
_cell.length_a   1.000
_cell.length_b   1.000
_cell.length_c   1.000
_cell.angle_alpha   90.00
_cell.angle_beta   90.00
_cell.angle_gamma   90.00
#
_symmetry.space_group_name_H-M   'P 1'
#
loop_
_entity.id
_entity.type
_entity.pdbx_description
1 polymer ?
#
loop_
_entity_poly.entity_id
_entity_poly.type
_entity_poly.pdbx_seq_one_letter_code
_entity_poly.pdbx_strand_id
1 'polypeptide(L)'
;MSQFIVYQDKNVKAKGLTKNNIINETKLKDYFYESDYDNLHLLETIPPFELNVPVPTLFYPGCGVDILFPLHYINSLLSHKKEINFLFMDTENCLGMIKTILDEIGISFSAKKNAIDFYWNNTKVHLAFQIGNVFTHIDSLPLFHIYFERAFRIMRDEFPLYEEKIIEKLYSNGIVISDSGFQAQNLTVIEVPKILSSYHEMIIGIKALKR
;
A
#
# COMPACT_ATOMS: atom_id res chain seq x y z
N MET A 1 12.42 -6.87 -23.30
CA MET A 1 12.91 -5.47 -23.25
C MET A 1 12.02 -4.75 -22.26
N SER A 2 12.54 -4.33 -21.11
CA SER A 2 11.75 -3.63 -20.10
C SER A 2 11.47 -2.21 -20.60
N GLN A 3 10.21 -1.88 -20.89
CA GLN A 3 9.80 -0.50 -21.09
C GLN A 3 9.90 0.23 -19.75
N PHE A 4 10.72 1.29 -19.69
CA PHE A 4 10.69 2.21 -18.57
C PHE A 4 9.34 2.94 -18.59
N ILE A 5 8.51 2.72 -17.57
CA ILE A 5 7.29 3.50 -17.37
C ILE A 5 7.73 4.89 -16.89
N VAL A 6 7.77 5.85 -17.81
CA VAL A 6 8.01 7.26 -17.48
C VAL A 6 6.67 7.89 -17.13
N TYR A 7 6.48 8.12 -15.84
CA TYR A 7 5.31 8.85 -15.34
C TYR A 7 5.50 10.35 -15.60
N GLN A 8 4.61 10.95 -16.38
CA GLN A 8 4.54 12.40 -16.54
C GLN A 8 3.39 12.93 -15.69
N ASP A 9 3.69 13.87 -14.79
CA ASP A 9 2.65 14.53 -14.00
C ASP A 9 1.73 15.34 -14.92
N LYS A 10 0.42 15.05 -14.86
CA LYS A 10 -0.60 15.80 -15.57
C LYS A 10 -1.31 16.71 -14.57
N ASN A 11 -1.68 17.90 -15.01
CA ASN A 11 -2.53 18.78 -14.21
C ASN A 11 -3.97 18.22 -14.18
N VAL A 12 -4.22 17.25 -13.30
CA VAL A 12 -5.51 16.58 -13.13
C VAL A 12 -6.39 17.38 -12.18
N LYS A 13 -7.62 17.69 -12.61
CA LYS A 13 -8.65 18.31 -11.76
C LYS A 13 -9.44 17.24 -11.04
N ALA A 14 -9.65 17.42 -9.73
CA ALA A 14 -10.52 16.56 -8.94
C ALA A 14 -11.96 16.59 -9.48
N LYS A 15 -12.54 15.40 -9.70
CA LYS A 15 -13.90 15.22 -10.26
C LYS A 15 -14.95 14.86 -9.19
N GLY A 16 -14.54 14.78 -7.92
CA GLY A 16 -15.39 14.36 -6.81
C GLY A 16 -15.36 12.85 -6.59
N LEU A 17 -16.28 12.35 -5.77
CA LEU A 17 -16.35 10.93 -5.42
C LEU A 17 -17.40 10.20 -6.24
N THR A 18 -16.98 9.16 -6.95
CA THR A 18 -17.86 8.25 -7.68
C THR A 18 -17.59 6.84 -7.20
N LYS A 19 -18.62 6.15 -6.71
CA LYS A 19 -18.48 4.77 -6.18
C LYS A 19 -18.34 3.73 -7.29
N ASN A 20 -19.07 3.93 -8.39
CA ASN A 20 -19.19 2.99 -9.49
C ASN A 20 -18.34 3.45 -10.69
N ASN A 21 -17.05 3.69 -10.47
CA ASN A 21 -16.14 3.97 -11.58
C ASN A 21 -15.99 2.72 -12.46
N ILE A 22 -15.93 2.92 -13.78
CA ILE A 22 -15.53 1.86 -14.71
C ILE A 22 -14.01 1.96 -14.84
N ILE A 23 -13.30 0.96 -14.31
CA ILE A 23 -11.84 0.92 -14.39
C ILE A 23 -11.43 0.63 -15.83
N ASN A 24 -10.50 1.44 -16.34
CA ASN A 24 -9.85 1.17 -17.61
C ASN A 24 -8.78 0.09 -17.40
N GLU A 25 -9.18 -1.18 -17.52
CA GLU A 25 -8.30 -2.35 -17.30
C GLU A 25 -7.05 -2.34 -18.17
N THR A 26 -7.15 -1.87 -19.42
CA THR A 26 -5.98 -1.74 -20.30
C THR A 26 -4.96 -0.77 -19.69
N LYS A 27 -5.43 0.40 -19.24
CA LYS A 27 -4.54 1.37 -18.58
C LYS A 27 -4.04 0.88 -17.24
N LEU A 28 -4.87 0.18 -16.48
CA LEU A 28 -4.45 -0.42 -15.22
C LEU A 28 -3.25 -1.33 -15.44
N LYS A 29 -3.32 -2.23 -16.43
CA LYS A 29 -2.24 -3.16 -16.77
C LYS A 29 -0.96 -2.45 -17.23
N ASP A 30 -1.06 -1.33 -17.94
CA ASP A 30 0.10 -0.53 -18.38
C ASP A 30 0.98 -0.07 -17.19
N TYR A 31 0.43 -0.01 -15.97
CA TYR A 31 1.13 0.42 -14.75
C TYR A 31 1.85 -0.70 -13.99
N PHE A 32 1.73 -1.94 -14.45
CA PHE A 32 2.39 -3.10 -13.87
C PHE A 32 3.37 -3.71 -14.85
N TYR A 33 4.38 -4.41 -14.33
CA TYR A 33 5.02 -5.43 -15.14
C TYR A 33 4.02 -6.56 -15.37
N GLU A 34 3.97 -7.09 -16.60
CA GLU A 34 3.01 -8.13 -17.01
C GLU A 34 2.99 -9.30 -16.02
N SER A 35 4.17 -9.80 -15.63
CA SER A 35 4.30 -10.88 -14.65
C SER A 35 3.76 -10.52 -13.27
N ASP A 36 3.95 -9.27 -12.81
CA ASP A 36 3.49 -8.85 -11.50
C ASP A 36 1.97 -8.77 -11.46
N TYR A 37 1.36 -8.18 -12.50
CA TYR A 37 -0.10 -8.10 -12.61
C TYR A 37 -0.72 -9.48 -12.71
N ASP A 38 -0.16 -10.35 -13.56
CA ASP A 38 -0.64 -11.72 -13.72
C ASP A 38 -0.56 -12.47 -12.40
N ASN A 39 0.45 -12.25 -11.55
CA ASN A 39 0.56 -12.93 -10.26
C ASN A 39 -0.43 -12.41 -9.19
N LEU A 40 -1.09 -11.26 -9.37
CA LEU A 40 -2.00 -10.70 -8.36
C LEU A 40 -3.19 -11.63 -8.04
N HIS A 41 -3.62 -12.49 -8.97
CA HIS A 41 -4.67 -13.48 -8.70
C HIS A 41 -4.31 -14.45 -7.56
N LEU A 42 -3.02 -14.65 -7.30
CA LEU A 42 -2.56 -15.52 -6.22
C LEU A 42 -2.92 -14.98 -4.83
N LEU A 43 -3.25 -13.68 -4.71
CA LEU A 43 -3.76 -13.12 -3.46
C LEU A 43 -5.10 -13.75 -3.04
N GLU A 44 -5.89 -14.26 -3.99
CA GLU A 44 -7.17 -14.94 -3.72
C GLU A 44 -6.99 -16.29 -3.02
N THR A 45 -5.78 -16.86 -3.07
CA THR A 45 -5.44 -18.10 -2.36
C THR A 45 -5.18 -17.88 -0.87
N ILE A 46 -5.00 -16.62 -0.45
CA ILE A 46 -4.72 -16.24 0.92
C ILE A 46 -6.06 -15.95 1.62
N PRO A 47 -6.34 -16.58 2.78
CA PRO A 47 -7.55 -16.30 3.54
C PRO A 47 -7.65 -14.80 3.89
N PRO A 48 -8.84 -14.18 3.76
CA PRO A 48 -9.05 -12.82 4.23
C PRO A 48 -8.73 -12.68 5.72
N PHE A 49 -8.17 -11.53 6.09
CA PHE A 49 -7.85 -11.20 7.45
C PHE A 49 -9.04 -10.50 8.11
N GLU A 50 -9.25 -10.76 9.40
CA GLU A 50 -10.24 -10.04 10.20
C GLU A 50 -9.53 -9.03 11.10
N LEU A 51 -9.68 -7.75 10.78
CA LEU A 51 -9.26 -6.65 11.65
C LEU A 51 -10.49 -6.09 12.34
N ASN A 52 -10.60 -6.18 13.67
CA ASN A 52 -11.76 -5.69 14.41
C ASN A 52 -11.74 -4.16 14.62
N VAL A 53 -11.48 -3.40 13.54
CA VAL A 53 -11.53 -1.95 13.48
C VAL A 53 -12.42 -1.51 12.32
N PRO A 54 -13.29 -0.48 12.49
CA PRO A 54 -14.15 -0.02 11.41
C PRO A 54 -13.38 0.52 10.20
N VAL A 55 -12.35 1.32 10.46
CA VAL A 55 -11.52 1.97 9.43
C VAL A 55 -10.04 1.71 9.76
N PRO A 56 -9.42 0.65 9.21
CA PRO A 56 -8.00 0.40 9.42
C PRO A 56 -7.14 1.49 8.76
N THR A 57 -5.87 1.54 9.19
CA THR A 57 -4.88 2.46 8.64
C THR A 57 -3.72 1.64 8.12
N LEU A 58 -3.43 1.77 6.81
CA LEU A 58 -2.25 1.25 6.15
C LEU A 58 -1.19 2.34 6.09
N PHE A 59 0.01 2.02 6.56
CA PHE A 59 1.18 2.86 6.42
C PHE A 59 2.09 2.30 5.31
N TYR A 60 2.46 3.15 4.35
CA TYR A 60 3.34 2.80 3.24
C TYR A 60 4.48 3.82 3.10
N PRO A 61 5.67 3.53 3.64
CA PRO A 61 6.87 4.36 3.45
C PRO A 61 7.55 4.06 2.12
N GLY A 62 8.20 5.07 1.54
CA GLY A 62 8.87 4.94 0.24
C GLY A 62 7.91 4.54 -0.86
N CYS A 63 6.65 5.00 -0.77
CA CYS A 63 5.58 4.58 -1.67
C CYS A 63 5.77 5.05 -3.11
N GLY A 64 6.60 6.08 -3.36
CA GLY A 64 6.70 6.74 -4.65
C GLY A 64 5.31 7.04 -5.22
N VAL A 65 5.04 6.49 -6.40
CA VAL A 65 3.74 6.61 -7.09
C VAL A 65 2.87 5.35 -6.98
N ASP A 66 3.29 4.34 -6.22
CA ASP A 66 2.61 3.05 -6.13
C ASP A 66 1.34 3.13 -5.27
N ILE A 67 0.23 3.43 -5.93
CA ILE A 67 -1.10 3.36 -5.35
C ILE A 67 -1.80 2.04 -5.65
N LEU A 68 -1.42 1.32 -6.70
CA LEU A 68 -2.22 0.22 -7.22
C LEU A 68 -1.96 -1.09 -6.48
N PHE A 69 -0.71 -1.44 -6.16
CA PHE A 69 -0.43 -2.66 -5.39
C PHE A 69 -1.13 -2.66 -4.02
N PRO A 70 -0.99 -1.63 -3.16
CA PRO A 70 -1.70 -1.64 -1.88
C PRO A 70 -3.22 -1.75 -2.05
N LEU A 71 -3.81 -1.19 -3.11
CA LEU A 71 -5.24 -1.36 -3.39
C LEU A 71 -5.62 -2.82 -3.72
N HIS A 72 -4.84 -3.52 -4.55
CA HIS A 72 -5.08 -4.93 -4.85
C HIS A 72 -4.93 -5.83 -3.62
N TYR A 73 -3.91 -5.57 -2.80
CA TYR A 73 -3.70 -6.31 -1.55
C TYR A 73 -4.84 -6.09 -0.56
N ILE A 74 -5.26 -4.84 -0.34
CA ILE A 74 -6.38 -4.54 0.57
C ILE A 74 -7.69 -5.13 0.06
N ASN A 75 -7.97 -5.01 -1.24
CA ASN A 75 -9.20 -5.56 -1.81
C ASN A 75 -9.31 -7.08 -1.62
N SER A 76 -8.19 -7.79 -1.72
CA SER A 76 -8.17 -9.26 -1.57
C SER A 76 -8.17 -9.67 -0.10
N LEU A 77 -7.28 -9.08 0.70
CA LEU A 77 -7.01 -9.50 2.07
C LEU A 77 -7.99 -8.92 3.10
N LEU A 78 -8.66 -7.81 2.78
CA LEU A 78 -9.58 -7.09 3.65
C LEU A 78 -10.88 -6.73 2.93
N SER A 79 -11.36 -7.63 2.08
CA SER A 79 -12.54 -7.45 1.20
C SER A 79 -13.83 -7.04 1.93
N HIS A 80 -13.95 -7.33 3.22
CA HIS A 80 -15.10 -6.96 4.05
C HIS A 80 -15.07 -5.47 4.51
N LYS A 81 -13.94 -4.77 4.36
CA LYS A 81 -13.80 -3.36 4.76
C LYS A 81 -14.45 -2.43 3.75
N LYS A 82 -15.29 -1.53 4.26
CA LYS A 82 -15.97 -0.49 3.45
C LYS A 82 -15.16 0.79 3.35
N GLU A 83 -14.22 1.01 4.25
CA GLU A 83 -13.40 2.22 4.33
C GLU A 83 -12.00 1.86 4.86
N ILE A 84 -10.98 2.56 4.36
CA ILE A 84 -9.59 2.41 4.80
C ILE A 84 -8.84 3.73 4.69
N ASN A 85 -7.95 3.99 5.65
CA ASN A 85 -7.01 5.10 5.60
C ASN A 85 -5.67 4.62 5.06
N PHE A 86 -5.13 5.33 4.08
CA PHE A 86 -3.76 5.19 3.61
C PHE A 86 -2.94 6.37 4.11
N LEU A 87 -1.85 6.09 4.81
CA LEU A 87 -0.82 7.03 5.16
C LEU A 87 0.40 6.73 4.30
N PHE A 88 0.55 7.48 3.21
CA PHE A 88 1.66 7.36 2.30
C PHE A 88 2.75 8.35 2.69
N MET A 89 4.00 7.90 2.69
CA MET A 89 5.15 8.75 2.99
C MET A 89 6.25 8.53 1.96
N ASP A 90 6.79 9.63 1.46
CA ASP A 90 7.97 9.61 0.60
C ASP A 90 8.80 10.87 0.80
N THR A 91 10.08 10.82 0.45
CA THR A 91 10.94 12.01 0.42
C THR A 91 10.57 12.97 -0.70
N GLU A 92 9.94 12.48 -1.76
CA GLU A 92 9.47 13.28 -2.88
C GLU A 92 7.95 13.51 -2.85
N ASN A 93 7.47 14.59 -3.50
CA ASN A 93 6.04 14.86 -3.60
C ASN A 93 5.41 14.09 -4.78
N CYS A 94 5.03 12.84 -4.56
CA CYS A 94 4.48 11.97 -5.59
C CYS A 94 2.95 12.06 -5.76
N LEU A 95 2.26 12.88 -4.97
CA LEU A 95 0.79 12.94 -4.95
C LEU A 95 0.19 13.38 -6.31
N GLY A 96 0.86 14.23 -7.09
CA GLY A 96 0.42 14.62 -8.43
C GLY A 96 0.37 13.44 -9.40
N MET A 97 1.40 12.60 -9.36
CA MET A 97 1.50 11.40 -10.19
C MET A 97 0.49 10.34 -9.76
N ILE A 98 0.26 10.15 -8.46
CA ILE A 98 -0.81 9.27 -7.95
C ILE A 98 -2.18 9.71 -8.50
N LYS A 99 -2.47 11.02 -8.49
CA LYS A 99 -3.71 11.57 -9.08
C LYS A 99 -3.79 11.30 -10.59
N THR A 100 -2.66 11.41 -11.29
CA THR A 100 -2.58 11.09 -12.72
C THR A 100 -2.92 9.62 -12.99
N ILE A 101 -2.30 8.70 -12.24
CA ILE A 101 -2.57 7.26 -12.36
C ILE A 101 -4.07 6.98 -12.16
N LEU A 102 -4.64 7.48 -11.05
CA LEU A 102 -6.07 7.29 -10.75
C LEU A 102 -6.98 7.81 -11.87
N ASP A 103 -6.70 8.99 -12.41
CA ASP A 103 -7.49 9.58 -13.50
C ASP A 103 -7.42 8.75 -14.79
N GLU A 104 -6.21 8.29 -15.15
CA GLU A 104 -6.00 7.50 -16.36
C GLU A 104 -6.69 6.13 -16.34
N ILE A 105 -6.76 5.52 -15.16
CA ILE A 105 -7.51 4.27 -14.96
C ILE A 105 -9.01 4.51 -14.74
N GLY A 106 -9.48 5.75 -14.79
CA GLY A 106 -10.90 6.11 -14.70
C GLY A 106 -11.45 6.28 -13.28
N ILE A 107 -10.58 6.35 -12.27
CA ILE A 107 -10.99 6.59 -10.87
C ILE A 107 -11.13 8.09 -10.62
N SER A 108 -12.37 8.51 -10.31
CA SER A 108 -12.64 9.86 -9.83
C SER A 108 -12.27 10.01 -8.35
N PHE A 109 -11.65 11.13 -8.01
CA PHE A 109 -11.26 11.47 -6.64
C PHE A 109 -11.66 12.90 -6.25
N SER A 110 -11.81 13.09 -4.94
CA SER A 110 -11.82 14.41 -4.32
C SER A 110 -10.43 14.72 -3.77
N ALA A 111 -10.04 15.99 -3.73
CA ALA A 111 -8.69 16.37 -3.30
C ALA A 111 -8.71 17.50 -2.27
N LYS A 112 -7.80 17.39 -1.30
CA LYS A 112 -7.35 18.45 -0.40
C LYS A 112 -5.85 18.65 -0.62
N LYS A 113 -5.22 19.58 0.12
CA LYS A 113 -3.81 19.97 -0.06
C LYS A 113 -2.87 18.75 -0.17
N ASN A 114 -2.88 17.89 0.84
CA ASN A 114 -2.01 16.71 0.95
C ASN A 114 -2.81 15.41 1.11
N ALA A 115 -4.03 15.36 0.58
CA ALA A 115 -4.88 14.20 0.71
C ALA A 115 -5.84 14.05 -0.47
N ILE A 116 -6.23 12.82 -0.77
CA ILE A 116 -7.28 12.50 -1.73
C ILE A 116 -8.19 11.43 -1.15
N ASP A 117 -9.47 11.51 -1.50
CA ASP A 117 -10.44 10.47 -1.22
C ASP A 117 -10.95 9.92 -2.55
N PHE A 118 -11.12 8.59 -2.64
CA PHE A 118 -11.67 7.92 -3.83
C PHE A 118 -12.31 6.58 -3.46
N TYR A 119 -12.95 5.92 -4.43
CA TYR A 119 -13.47 4.57 -4.26
C TYR A 119 -12.70 3.57 -5.12
N TRP A 120 -12.40 2.41 -4.54
CA TRP A 120 -11.84 1.25 -5.20
C TRP A 120 -12.69 0.03 -4.84
N ASN A 121 -13.33 -0.61 -5.81
CA ASN A 121 -14.17 -1.81 -5.61
C ASN A 121 -15.15 -1.71 -4.43
N ASN A 122 -15.89 -0.60 -4.33
CA ASN A 122 -16.82 -0.26 -3.22
C ASN A 122 -16.17 0.11 -1.88
N THR A 123 -14.86 0.02 -1.73
CA THR A 123 -14.10 0.49 -0.57
C THR A 123 -13.73 1.95 -0.75
N LYS A 124 -14.08 2.77 0.23
CA LYS A 124 -13.68 4.18 0.28
C LYS A 124 -12.26 4.28 0.81
N VAL A 125 -11.37 4.90 0.04
CA VAL A 125 -9.97 5.07 0.40
C VAL A 125 -9.72 6.53 0.75
N HIS A 126 -9.15 6.74 1.93
CA HIS A 126 -8.71 8.03 2.44
C HIS A 126 -7.18 8.09 2.42
N LEU A 127 -6.60 8.69 1.38
CA LEU A 127 -5.15 8.78 1.26
C LEU A 127 -4.66 10.13 1.77
N ALA A 128 -3.84 10.10 2.81
CA ALA A 128 -3.01 11.22 3.26
C ALA A 128 -1.57 10.98 2.80
N PHE A 129 -0.98 11.99 2.16
CA PHE A 129 0.40 11.94 1.68
C PHE A 129 1.27 12.87 2.54
N GLN A 130 2.34 12.33 3.12
CA GLN A 130 3.30 13.07 3.90
C GLN A 130 4.66 13.08 3.21
N ILE A 131 5.16 14.27 2.90
CA ILE A 131 6.53 14.43 2.43
C ILE A 131 7.46 14.36 3.64
N GLY A 132 8.38 13.39 3.66
CA GLY A 132 9.31 13.20 4.76
C GLY A 132 10.13 11.92 4.64
N ASN A 133 11.25 11.89 5.36
CA ASN A 133 12.07 10.69 5.48
C ASN A 133 11.54 9.84 6.65
N VAL A 134 11.07 8.62 6.37
CA VAL A 134 10.51 7.74 7.40
C VAL A 134 11.50 7.40 8.50
N PHE A 135 12.80 7.26 8.19
CA PHE A 135 13.81 6.87 9.17
C PHE A 135 14.00 7.92 10.27
N THR A 136 13.66 9.18 10.00
CA THR A 136 13.70 10.27 10.99
C THR A 136 12.33 10.63 11.57
N HIS A 137 11.23 10.17 10.95
CA HIS A 137 9.87 10.52 11.36
C HIS A 137 9.11 9.38 12.03
N ILE A 138 9.59 8.14 11.95
CA ILE A 138 8.90 6.94 12.46
C ILE A 138 8.41 7.10 13.90
N ASP A 139 9.20 7.71 14.78
CA ASP A 139 8.85 7.90 16.19
C ASP A 139 7.67 8.86 16.38
N SER A 140 7.43 9.78 15.43
CA SER A 140 6.32 10.72 15.43
C SER A 140 5.04 10.18 14.77
N LEU A 141 5.13 9.05 14.05
CA LEU A 141 3.99 8.46 13.38
C LEU A 141 2.93 7.96 14.38
N PRO A 142 1.64 8.09 14.05
CA PRO A 142 0.57 7.43 14.79
C PRO A 142 0.69 5.91 14.66
N LEU A 143 0.04 5.18 15.56
CA LEU A 143 -0.10 3.74 15.40
C LEU A 143 -0.89 3.40 14.13
N PHE A 144 -0.53 2.30 13.47
CA PHE A 144 -1.19 1.83 12.25
C PHE A 144 -1.55 0.35 12.38
N HIS A 145 -2.49 -0.09 11.54
CA HIS A 145 -3.02 -1.45 11.57
C HIS A 145 -2.31 -2.36 10.57
N ILE A 146 -1.83 -1.76 9.48
CA ILE A 146 -1.20 -2.46 8.37
C ILE A 146 0.08 -1.71 8.03
N TYR A 147 1.20 -2.42 8.00
CA TYR A 147 2.43 -1.98 7.40
C TYR A 147 2.55 -2.60 6.01
N PHE A 148 2.80 -1.79 5.00
CA PHE A 148 3.00 -2.25 3.64
C PHE A 148 4.31 -1.68 3.11
N GLU A 149 5.16 -2.53 2.54
CA GLU A 149 6.37 -2.08 1.84
C GLU A 149 6.63 -2.92 0.58
N ARG A 150 7.18 -2.26 -0.43
CA ARG A 150 7.70 -2.90 -1.64
C ARG A 150 9.02 -2.30 -2.05
N ALA A 151 9.96 -3.13 -2.49
CA ALA A 151 11.32 -2.74 -2.90
C ALA A 151 12.05 -1.81 -1.91
N PHE A 152 11.71 -1.88 -0.62
CA PHE A 152 12.16 -0.93 0.40
C PHE A 152 13.48 -1.34 1.07
N ARG A 153 13.90 -2.61 0.91
CA ARG A 153 15.11 -3.18 1.54
C ARG A 153 16.37 -2.33 1.39
N ILE A 154 16.65 -1.81 0.20
CA ILE A 154 17.88 -1.05 -0.06
C ILE A 154 18.00 0.16 0.87
N MET A 155 16.89 0.82 1.16
CA MET A 155 16.86 1.94 2.09
C MET A 155 16.86 1.47 3.55
N ARG A 156 16.12 0.38 3.84
CA ARG A 156 15.93 -0.15 5.19
C ARG A 156 17.20 -0.74 5.79
N ASP A 157 18.03 -1.41 5.00
CA ASP A 157 19.20 -2.16 5.49
C ASP A 157 20.25 -1.26 6.16
N GLU A 158 20.25 0.04 5.85
CA GLU A 158 21.08 1.04 6.52
C GLU A 158 20.60 1.40 7.93
N PHE A 159 19.38 0.99 8.31
CA PHE A 159 18.70 1.31 9.56
C PHE A 159 18.29 0.04 10.31
N PRO A 160 19.21 -0.63 11.03
CA PRO A 160 18.99 -1.97 11.57
C PRO A 160 17.83 -2.08 12.58
N LEU A 161 17.47 -1.00 13.25
CA LEU A 161 16.36 -0.97 14.23
C LEU A 161 15.01 -0.60 13.60
N TYR A 162 14.96 -0.39 12.28
CA TYR A 162 13.76 0.14 11.64
C TYR A 162 12.57 -0.82 11.74
N GLU A 163 12.78 -2.11 11.49
CA GLU A 163 11.70 -3.09 11.59
C GLU A 163 11.14 -3.19 13.01
N GLU A 164 11.99 -3.09 14.04
CA GLU A 164 11.56 -3.05 15.44
C GLU A 164 10.65 -1.86 15.71
N LYS A 165 11.03 -0.67 15.22
CA LYS A 165 10.19 0.54 15.33
C LYS A 165 8.86 0.41 14.60
N ILE A 166 8.85 -0.22 13.43
CA ILE A 166 7.60 -0.55 12.71
C ILE A 166 6.73 -1.47 13.56
N ILE A 167 7.30 -2.53 14.15
CA ILE A 167 6.57 -3.42 15.05
C ILE A 167 6.03 -2.66 16.25
N GLU A 168 6.79 -1.74 16.86
CA GLU A 168 6.32 -0.91 17.97
C GLU A 168 5.12 -0.03 17.58
N LYS A 169 5.14 0.52 16.36
CA LYS A 169 4.07 1.36 15.81
C LYS A 169 2.87 0.60 15.25
N LEU A 170 3.02 -0.70 15.01
CA LEU A 170 1.94 -1.57 14.57
C LEU A 170 1.03 -1.94 15.76
N TYR A 171 -0.28 -1.78 15.60
CA TYR A 171 -1.25 -2.26 16.60
C TYR A 171 -1.08 -3.77 16.85
N SER A 172 -1.46 -4.24 18.05
CA SER A 172 -1.61 -5.68 18.30
C SER A 172 -2.60 -6.28 17.29
N ASN A 173 -2.30 -7.48 16.77
CA ASN A 173 -3.02 -8.09 15.64
C ASN A 173 -2.93 -7.29 14.32
N GLY A 174 -2.01 -6.33 14.23
CA GLY A 174 -1.71 -5.63 12.98
C GLY A 174 -0.93 -6.53 12.01
N ILE A 175 -0.97 -6.15 10.74
CA ILE A 175 -0.46 -6.95 9.63
C ILE A 175 0.77 -6.27 9.03
N VAL A 176 1.82 -7.04 8.77
CA VAL A 176 2.98 -6.67 7.96
C VAL A 176 2.83 -7.34 6.60
N ILE A 177 2.94 -6.55 5.52
CA ILE A 177 2.99 -7.03 4.14
C ILE A 177 4.28 -6.48 3.55
N SER A 178 5.27 -7.34 3.30
CA SER A 178 6.57 -6.94 2.78
C SER A 178 7.01 -7.86 1.66
N ASP A 179 7.37 -7.29 0.51
CA ASP A 179 7.93 -8.06 -0.61
C ASP A 179 9.39 -8.46 -0.38
N SER A 180 10.09 -7.77 0.50
CA SER A 180 11.54 -7.93 0.72
C SER A 180 11.86 -8.62 2.05
N GLY A 181 10.90 -9.38 2.56
CA GLY A 181 10.98 -10.04 3.85
C GLY A 181 10.97 -9.06 5.03
N PHE A 182 10.77 -9.60 6.23
CA PHE A 182 10.81 -8.84 7.47
C PHE A 182 11.32 -9.79 8.56
N GLN A 183 12.40 -9.41 9.22
CA GLN A 183 13.14 -10.27 10.14
C GLN A 183 12.76 -10.02 11.62
N ALA A 184 12.05 -8.94 11.93
CA ALA A 184 11.68 -8.60 13.29
C ALA A 184 10.84 -9.70 13.99
N GLN A 185 11.15 -9.88 15.27
CA GLN A 185 10.57 -10.91 16.13
C GLN A 185 9.09 -10.59 16.47
N ASN A 186 8.30 -11.61 16.83
CA ASN A 186 6.87 -11.55 17.19
C ASN A 186 5.84 -11.43 16.06
N LEU A 187 6.20 -11.82 14.83
CA LEU A 187 5.23 -12.04 13.75
C LEU A 187 4.88 -13.52 13.62
N THR A 188 3.58 -13.82 13.54
CA THR A 188 3.09 -15.09 13.02
C THR A 188 3.02 -14.97 11.51
N VAL A 189 3.95 -15.62 10.80
CA VAL A 189 4.05 -15.56 9.34
C VAL A 189 3.04 -16.51 8.72
N ILE A 190 2.30 -16.01 7.74
CA ILE A 190 1.42 -16.81 6.88
C ILE A 190 2.19 -17.15 5.61
N GLU A 191 2.06 -18.41 5.20
CA GLU A 191 2.63 -18.86 3.95
C GLU A 191 1.94 -18.17 2.78
N VAL A 192 2.74 -17.56 1.90
CA VAL A 192 2.27 -16.86 0.71
C VAL A 192 3.13 -17.24 -0.48
N PRO A 193 2.56 -17.28 -1.70
CA PRO A 193 3.33 -17.54 -2.91
C PRO A 193 4.46 -16.52 -3.06
N LYS A 194 5.71 -16.99 -3.01
CA LYS A 194 6.89 -16.11 -3.08
C LYS A 194 7.02 -15.37 -4.41
N ILE A 195 6.35 -15.86 -5.45
CA ILE A 195 6.30 -15.21 -6.77
C ILE A 195 5.52 -13.88 -6.75
N LEU A 196 4.75 -13.58 -5.69
CA LEU A 196 4.14 -12.26 -5.45
C LEU A 196 5.16 -11.15 -5.16
N SER A 197 6.44 -11.51 -4.99
CA SER A 197 7.55 -10.58 -4.79
C SER A 197 8.64 -10.81 -5.83
N SER A 198 9.21 -9.71 -6.33
CA SER A 198 10.40 -9.73 -7.20
C SER A 198 11.65 -10.26 -6.47
N TYR A 199 11.70 -10.16 -5.15
CA TYR A 199 12.79 -10.70 -4.32
C TYR A 199 12.56 -12.17 -3.91
N HIS A 200 11.37 -12.73 -4.20
CA HIS A 200 10.95 -14.04 -3.73
C HIS A 200 10.97 -14.21 -2.20
N GLU A 201 10.85 -13.10 -1.49
CA GLU A 201 10.93 -13.03 -0.03
C GLU A 201 9.65 -12.49 0.59
N MET A 202 8.56 -12.46 -0.19
CA MET A 202 7.26 -11.98 0.26
C MET A 202 6.89 -12.58 1.62
N ILE A 203 6.53 -11.74 2.57
CA ILE A 203 5.90 -12.17 3.81
C ILE A 203 4.57 -11.45 4.04
N ILE A 204 3.65 -12.17 4.67
CA ILE A 204 2.54 -11.56 5.38
C ILE A 204 2.61 -12.05 6.83
N GLY A 205 2.82 -11.13 7.76
CA GLY A 205 3.00 -11.44 9.18
C GLY A 205 1.94 -10.77 10.04
N ILE A 206 1.39 -11.49 11.02
CA ILE A 206 0.48 -10.92 12.02
C ILE A 206 1.24 -10.70 13.32
N LYS A 207 1.22 -9.46 13.85
CA LYS A 207 1.80 -9.15 15.15
C LYS A 207 1.00 -9.80 16.26
N ALA A 208 1.67 -10.60 17.08
CA ALA A 208 1.05 -11.28 18.22
C ALA A 208 0.37 -10.28 19.17
N LEU A 209 -0.76 -10.69 19.74
CA LEU A 209 -1.38 -9.96 20.85
C LEU A 209 -0.41 -9.96 22.03
N LYS A 210 -0.05 -8.78 22.55
CA LYS A 210 0.58 -8.70 23.88
C LYS A 210 -0.42 -9.33 24.87
N ARG A 211 -0.04 -10.48 25.44
CA ARG A 211 -0.77 -11.13 26.53
C ARG A 211 -0.64 -10.30 27.81
#